data_AF-A0A4U1EPI3-F1
#
_entry.id   AF-A0A4U1EPI3-F1
#
_cell.length_a   1.000
_cell.length_b   1.000
_cell.length_c   1.000
_cell.angle_alpha   90.00
_cell.angle_beta   90.00
_cell.angle_gamma   90.00
#
_symmetry.space_group_name_H-M   'P 1'
#
loop_
_entity.id
_entity.type
_entity.pdbx_description
1 polymer ?
#
loop_
_entity_poly.entity_id
_entity_poly.type
_entity_poly.pdbx_seq_one_letter_code
_entity_poly.pdbx_strand_id
1 'polypeptide(L)'
;MRKLELIIVLGGYIYLTELEEQTRKALELDQERKRAKEEAERLEKERRAAEEAKSAIAKQAADQMKNQEQLAAELAEFTAKIALLEEAKKKKEEEATEWQHKAFAAQEDLEKTKEELKTVMSAPPPPPPPPVIPPTENEHDEHDENNAEASAELSNDGALSSELAQARDETKKTQNDVLHAENVKAGRDKYKTLRQIRQGNTKQRIDEFEAM
;
A
#
# COMPACT_ATOMS: atom_id res chain seq x y z
N MET A 1 -78.68 61.86 65.99
CA MET A 1 -78.61 61.50 64.56
C MET A 1 -77.29 61.92 63.91
N ARG A 2 -76.90 63.21 63.91
CA ARG A 2 -75.66 63.69 63.23
C ARG A 2 -74.35 62.97 63.60
N LYS A 3 -74.17 62.50 64.84
CA LYS A 3 -72.96 61.74 65.24
C LYS A 3 -72.85 60.36 64.57
N LEU A 4 -73.98 59.67 64.37
CA LEU A 4 -73.99 58.33 63.78
C LEU A 4 -73.75 58.40 62.28
N GLU A 5 -74.33 59.41 61.61
CA GLU A 5 -74.07 59.69 60.19
C GLU A 5 -72.59 60.02 59.95
N LEU A 6 -71.97 60.84 60.80
CA LEU A 6 -70.55 61.16 60.68
C LEU A 6 -69.64 59.93 60.82
N ILE A 7 -69.96 59.01 61.74
CA ILE A 7 -69.20 57.77 61.93
C ILE A 7 -69.35 56.84 60.71
N ILE A 8 -70.55 56.74 60.15
CA ILE A 8 -70.81 55.93 58.94
C ILE A 8 -70.06 56.51 57.73
N VAL A 9 -70.09 57.83 57.55
CA VAL A 9 -69.38 58.51 56.47
C VAL A 9 -67.86 58.37 56.62
N LEU A 10 -67.32 58.55 57.83
CA LEU A 10 -65.88 58.38 58.09
C LEU A 10 -65.44 56.92 57.94
N GLY A 11 -66.23 55.95 58.41
CA GLY A 11 -65.94 54.53 58.24
C GLY A 11 -65.99 54.09 56.78
N GLY A 12 -66.95 54.61 56.00
CA GLY A 12 -67.03 54.38 54.55
C GLY A 12 -65.85 54.99 53.79
N TYR A 13 -65.40 56.18 54.18
CA TYR A 13 -64.22 56.82 53.60
C TYR A 13 -62.94 56.02 53.87
N ILE A 14 -62.72 55.59 55.11
CA ILE A 14 -61.56 54.76 55.49
C ILE A 14 -61.56 53.42 54.73
N TYR A 15 -62.73 52.76 54.61
CA TYR A 15 -62.86 51.51 53.87
C TYR A 15 -62.56 51.67 52.37
N LEU A 16 -63.03 52.78 51.76
CA LEU A 16 -62.76 53.07 50.36
C LEU A 16 -61.27 53.31 50.09
N THR A 17 -60.59 54.07 50.95
CA THR A 17 -59.14 54.30 50.84
C THR A 17 -58.34 53.00 50.97
N GLU A 18 -58.69 52.14 51.93
CA GLU A 18 -58.06 50.82 52.10
C GLU A 18 -58.27 49.92 50.86
N LEU A 19 -59.46 49.92 50.28
CA LEU A 19 -59.77 49.15 49.07
C LEU A 19 -58.99 49.66 47.85
N GLU A 20 -58.85 50.98 47.70
CA GLU A 20 -58.02 51.60 46.67
C GLU A 20 -56.54 51.24 46.83
N GLU A 21 -56.02 51.22 48.07
CA GLU A 21 -54.64 50.79 48.34
C GLU A 21 -54.42 49.31 48.03
N GLN A 22 -55.36 48.44 48.41
CA GLN A 22 -55.28 47.00 48.11
C GLN A 22 -55.35 46.72 46.61
N THR A 23 -56.20 47.42 45.87
CA THR A 23 -56.29 47.28 44.40
C THR A 23 -55.04 47.80 43.70
N ARG A 24 -54.45 48.91 44.16
CA ARG A 24 -53.16 49.40 43.65
C ARG A 24 -52.04 48.38 43.90
N LYS A 25 -51.95 47.83 45.11
CA LYS A 25 -50.94 46.83 45.48
C LYS A 25 -51.09 45.53 44.67
N ALA A 26 -52.32 45.09 44.42
CA ALA A 26 -52.58 43.91 43.58
C ALA A 26 -52.12 44.14 42.13
N LEU A 27 -52.35 45.33 41.58
CA LEU A 27 -51.89 45.69 40.23
C LEU A 27 -50.36 45.75 40.13
N GLU A 28 -49.67 46.30 41.13
CA GLU A 28 -48.21 46.32 41.20
C GLU A 28 -47.62 44.90 41.21
N LEU A 29 -48.18 44.00 42.03
CA LEU A 29 -47.75 42.60 42.08
C LEU A 29 -48.00 41.86 40.76
N ASP A 30 -49.12 42.12 40.07
CA ASP A 30 -49.40 41.50 38.78
C ASP A 30 -48.42 42.00 37.69
N GLN A 31 -48.09 43.30 37.70
CA GLN A 31 -47.06 43.86 36.82
C GLN A 31 -45.68 43.26 37.11
N GLU A 32 -45.30 43.10 38.37
CA GLU A 32 -44.02 42.51 38.76
C GLU A 32 -43.95 41.02 38.37
N ARG A 33 -45.03 40.26 38.60
CA ARG A 33 -45.15 38.88 38.13
C ARG A 33 -45.04 38.78 36.62
N LYS A 34 -45.65 39.71 35.87
CA LYS A 34 -45.57 39.75 34.40
C LYS A 34 -44.13 40.01 33.94
N ARG A 35 -43.44 41.00 34.53
CA ARG A 35 -42.02 41.28 34.23
C ARG A 35 -41.13 40.07 34.54
N ALA A 36 -41.32 39.44 35.69
CA ALA A 36 -40.57 38.24 36.08
C ALA A 36 -40.80 37.08 35.11
N LYS A 37 -42.03 36.89 34.62
CA LYS A 37 -42.35 35.86 33.62
C LYS A 37 -41.70 36.15 32.27
N GLU A 38 -41.76 37.39 31.81
CA GLU A 38 -41.14 37.82 30.55
C GLU A 38 -39.61 37.67 30.60
N GLU A 39 -39.00 38.03 31.73
CA GLU A 39 -37.56 37.85 31.95
C GLU A 39 -37.18 36.36 32.01
N ALA A 40 -37.95 35.53 32.70
CA ALA A 40 -37.73 34.09 32.73
C ALA A 40 -37.85 33.45 31.34
N GLU A 41 -38.81 33.89 30.51
CA GLU A 41 -38.95 33.41 29.14
C GLU A 41 -37.77 33.86 28.26
N ARG A 42 -37.28 35.08 28.45
CA ARG A 42 -36.08 35.57 27.75
C ARG A 42 -34.86 34.73 28.11
N LEU A 43 -34.64 34.47 29.39
CA LEU A 43 -33.52 33.65 29.86
C LEU A 43 -33.61 32.21 29.36
N GLU A 44 -34.80 31.61 29.30
CA GLU A 44 -34.96 30.25 28.76
C GLU A 44 -34.70 30.20 27.24
N LYS A 45 -35.09 31.23 26.49
CA LYS A 45 -34.73 31.35 25.06
C LYS A 45 -33.23 31.47 24.87
N GLU A 46 -32.57 32.29 25.68
CA GLU A 46 -31.11 32.44 25.65
C GLU A 46 -30.38 31.14 26.02
N ARG A 47 -30.85 30.45 27.07
CA ARG A 47 -30.33 29.14 27.49
C ARG A 47 -30.44 28.11 26.36
N ARG A 48 -31.59 28.04 25.69
CA ARG A 48 -31.80 27.14 24.56
C ARG A 48 -30.87 27.47 23.39
N ALA A 49 -30.75 28.74 23.02
CA ALA A 49 -29.85 29.17 21.96
C ALA A 49 -28.38 28.83 22.28
N ALA A 50 -27.95 29.02 23.53
CA ALA A 50 -26.62 28.64 23.98
C ALA A 50 -26.40 27.11 23.95
N GLU A 51 -27.40 26.33 24.31
CA GLU A 51 -27.35 24.86 24.25
C GLU A 51 -27.29 24.34 22.80
N GLU A 52 -28.06 24.94 21.89
CA GLU A 52 -28.00 24.64 20.46
C GLU A 52 -26.63 24.99 19.87
N ALA A 53 -26.08 26.17 20.19
CA ALA A 53 -24.74 26.58 19.77
C ALA A 53 -23.67 25.62 20.30
N LYS A 54 -23.76 25.21 21.57
CA LYS A 54 -22.87 24.20 22.16
C LYS A 54 -22.98 22.86 21.45
N SER A 55 -24.20 22.41 21.13
CA SER A 55 -24.42 21.16 20.38
C SER A 55 -23.83 21.23 18.98
N ALA A 56 -23.97 22.35 18.28
CA ALA A 56 -23.39 22.56 16.96
C ALA A 56 -21.86 22.48 16.99
N ILE A 57 -21.21 23.13 17.96
CA ILE A 57 -19.75 23.05 18.15
C ILE A 57 -19.33 21.62 18.47
N ALA A 58 -20.08 20.89 19.31
CA ALA A 58 -19.77 19.50 19.63
C ALA A 58 -19.86 18.57 18.40
N LYS A 59 -20.85 18.78 17.53
CA LYS A 59 -20.96 18.05 16.25
C LYS A 59 -19.77 18.35 15.33
N GLN A 60 -19.42 19.63 15.17
CA GLN A 60 -18.26 20.03 14.38
C GLN A 60 -16.96 19.41 14.93
N ALA A 61 -16.80 19.37 16.25
CA ALA A 61 -15.65 18.72 16.88
C ALA A 61 -15.61 17.21 16.60
N ALA A 62 -16.76 16.52 16.67
CA ALA A 62 -16.84 15.10 16.34
C ALA A 62 -16.50 14.81 14.87
N ASP A 63 -17.01 15.62 13.94
CA ASP A 63 -16.69 15.52 12.51
C ASP A 63 -15.20 15.77 12.26
N GLN A 64 -14.62 16.76 12.94
CA GLN A 64 -13.18 17.04 12.87
C GLN A 64 -12.33 15.87 13.39
N MET A 65 -12.74 15.25 14.50
CA MET A 65 -12.06 14.06 15.02
C MET A 65 -12.14 12.89 14.05
N LYS A 66 -13.31 12.65 13.44
CA LYS A 66 -13.48 11.61 12.42
C LYS A 66 -12.55 11.84 11.22
N ASN A 67 -12.40 13.09 10.79
CA ASN A 67 -11.47 13.44 9.72
C ASN A 67 -10.00 13.21 10.13
N GLN A 68 -9.63 13.54 11.37
CA GLN A 68 -8.29 13.26 11.90
C GLN A 68 -8.01 11.75 11.99
N GLU A 69 -8.99 10.95 12.38
CA GLU A 69 -8.88 9.49 12.43
C GLU A 69 -8.67 8.90 11.04
N GLN A 70 -9.39 9.40 10.02
CA GLN A 70 -9.18 9.00 8.62
C GLN A 70 -7.77 9.31 8.14
N LEU A 71 -7.29 10.55 8.37
CA LEU A 71 -5.91 10.93 8.02
C LEU A 71 -4.87 10.08 8.74
N ALA A 72 -5.09 9.76 10.02
CA ALA A 72 -4.20 8.88 10.77
C ALA A 72 -4.17 7.45 10.21
N ALA A 73 -5.32 6.92 9.78
CA ALA A 73 -5.41 5.61 9.13
C ALA A 73 -4.66 5.56 7.79
N GLU A 74 -4.83 6.59 6.94
CA GLU A 74 -4.09 6.70 5.68
C GLU A 74 -2.57 6.79 5.90
N LEU A 75 -2.12 7.57 6.88
CA LEU A 75 -0.71 7.65 7.24
C LEU A 75 -0.16 6.30 7.75
N ALA A 76 -0.95 5.56 8.52
CA ALA A 76 -0.57 4.22 8.98
C ALA A 76 -0.46 3.24 7.80
N GLU A 77 -1.34 3.32 6.81
CA GLU A 77 -1.27 2.50 5.59
C GLU A 77 0.02 2.79 4.80
N PHE A 78 0.35 4.06 4.58
CA PHE A 78 1.59 4.43 3.89
C PHE A 78 2.83 3.98 4.68
N THR A 79 2.80 4.11 6.00
CA THR A 79 3.88 3.67 6.88
C THR A 79 4.09 2.15 6.79
N ALA A 80 3.00 1.37 6.81
CA ALA A 80 3.06 -0.08 6.63
C ALA A 80 3.62 -0.45 5.24
N LYS A 81 3.20 0.27 4.18
CA LYS A 81 3.72 0.06 2.83
C LYS A 81 5.23 0.35 2.73
N ILE A 82 5.70 1.42 3.36
CA ILE A 82 7.13 1.75 3.41
C ILE A 82 7.90 0.62 4.10
N ALA A 83 7.44 0.17 5.27
CA ALA A 83 8.09 -0.92 6.01
C ALA A 83 8.21 -2.21 5.18
N LEU A 84 7.14 -2.60 4.46
CA LEU A 84 7.17 -3.76 3.57
C LEU A 84 8.18 -3.60 2.42
N LEU A 85 8.28 -2.40 1.84
CA LEU A 85 9.25 -2.12 0.78
C LEU A 85 10.69 -2.15 1.32
N GLU A 86 10.92 -1.63 2.52
CA GLU A 86 12.22 -1.68 3.19
C GLU A 86 12.64 -3.12 3.50
N GLU A 87 11.72 -3.96 3.99
CA GLU A 87 11.98 -5.37 4.24
C GLU A 87 12.28 -6.13 2.94
N ALA A 88 11.48 -5.90 1.88
CA ALA A 88 11.72 -6.52 0.58
C ALA A 88 13.07 -6.11 -0.01
N LYS A 89 13.45 -4.82 0.14
CA LYS A 89 14.77 -4.33 -0.26
C LYS A 89 15.88 -5.01 0.54
N LYS A 90 15.74 -5.08 1.86
CA LYS A 90 16.71 -5.73 2.75
C LYS A 90 16.93 -7.20 2.37
N LYS A 91 15.86 -7.94 2.09
CA LYS A 91 15.95 -9.34 1.64
C LYS A 91 16.70 -9.47 0.32
N LYS A 92 16.45 -8.56 -0.63
CA LYS A 92 17.19 -8.54 -1.90
C LYS A 92 18.67 -8.18 -1.74
N GLU A 93 18.98 -7.30 -0.80
CA GLU A 93 20.35 -6.98 -0.42
C GLU A 93 21.05 -8.19 0.22
N GLU A 94 20.39 -8.90 1.13
CA GLU A 94 20.89 -10.15 1.73
C GLU A 94 21.15 -11.22 0.65
N GLU A 95 20.21 -11.45 -0.28
CA GLU A 95 20.41 -12.35 -1.43
C GLU A 95 21.62 -11.94 -2.28
N ALA A 96 21.76 -10.64 -2.58
CA ALA A 96 22.90 -10.14 -3.35
C ALA A 96 24.24 -10.37 -2.62
N THR A 97 24.28 -10.15 -1.30
CA THR A 97 25.48 -10.45 -0.50
C THR A 97 25.80 -11.94 -0.52
N GLU A 98 24.80 -12.82 -0.46
CA GLU A 98 25.01 -14.27 -0.51
C GLU A 98 25.60 -14.69 -1.87
N TRP A 99 25.07 -14.16 -2.97
CA TRP A 99 25.63 -14.39 -4.30
C TRP A 99 27.04 -13.86 -4.44
N GLN A 100 27.34 -12.71 -3.83
CA GLN A 100 28.70 -12.17 -3.81
C GLN A 100 29.67 -13.08 -3.06
N HIS A 101 29.28 -13.63 -1.90
CA HIS A 101 30.10 -14.60 -1.17
C HIS A 101 30.30 -15.89 -1.98
N LYS A 102 29.25 -16.41 -2.61
CA LYS A 102 29.32 -17.59 -3.49
C LYS A 102 30.28 -17.38 -4.67
N ALA A 103 30.22 -16.21 -5.31
CA ALA A 103 31.11 -15.87 -6.41
C ALA A 103 32.58 -15.80 -5.96
N PHE A 104 32.83 -15.22 -4.78
CA PHE A 104 34.18 -15.14 -4.21
C PHE A 104 34.73 -16.53 -3.87
N ALA A 105 33.94 -17.40 -3.25
CA ALA A 105 34.34 -18.78 -2.94
C ALA A 105 34.66 -19.59 -4.20
N ALA A 106 33.82 -19.49 -5.24
CA ALA A 106 34.08 -20.15 -6.53
C ALA A 106 35.36 -19.62 -7.21
N GLN A 107 35.68 -18.33 -7.03
CA GLN A 107 36.93 -17.75 -7.53
C GLN A 107 38.15 -18.29 -6.77
N GLU A 108 38.07 -18.42 -5.45
CA GLU A 108 39.13 -19.01 -4.61
C GLU A 108 39.41 -20.47 -5.02
N ASP A 109 38.36 -21.27 -5.21
CA ASP A 109 38.48 -22.66 -5.68
C ASP A 109 39.14 -22.74 -7.07
N LEU A 110 38.80 -21.82 -7.98
CA LEU A 110 39.42 -21.72 -9.30
C LEU A 110 40.92 -21.37 -9.21
N GLU A 111 41.29 -20.45 -8.31
CA GLU A 111 42.70 -20.10 -8.09
C GLU A 111 43.49 -21.29 -7.54
N LYS A 112 42.93 -22.00 -6.56
CA LYS A 112 43.54 -23.21 -5.99
C LYS A 112 43.77 -24.30 -7.05
N THR A 113 42.77 -24.58 -7.88
CA THR A 113 42.91 -25.58 -8.96
C THR A 113 43.93 -25.15 -10.02
N LYS A 114 44.05 -23.86 -10.33
CA LYS A 114 45.12 -23.35 -11.21
C LYS A 114 46.51 -23.54 -10.61
N GLU A 115 46.69 -23.30 -9.31
CA GLU A 115 47.95 -23.52 -8.62
C GLU A 115 48.34 -25.01 -8.57
N GLU A 116 47.38 -25.90 -8.30
CA GLU A 116 47.58 -27.36 -8.34
C GLU A 116 47.95 -27.81 -9.76
N LEU A 117 47.23 -27.35 -10.79
CA LEU A 117 47.52 -27.69 -12.18
C LEU A 117 48.90 -27.19 -12.63
N LYS A 118 49.28 -25.97 -12.24
CA LYS A 118 50.62 -25.42 -12.50
C LYS A 118 51.71 -26.25 -11.82
N THR A 119 51.46 -26.74 -10.61
CA THR A 119 52.39 -27.62 -9.89
C THR A 119 52.57 -28.95 -10.63
N VAL A 120 51.48 -29.55 -11.11
CA VAL A 120 51.51 -30.79 -11.91
C VAL A 120 52.24 -30.59 -13.24
N MET A 121 52.00 -29.47 -13.94
CA MET A 121 52.64 -29.15 -15.22
C MET A 121 54.12 -28.78 -15.10
N SER A 122 54.60 -28.39 -13.92
CA SER A 122 56.01 -28.13 -13.64
C SER A 122 56.80 -29.41 -13.29
N ALA A 123 56.14 -30.57 -13.20
CA ALA A 123 56.82 -31.83 -12.98
C ALA A 123 57.67 -32.21 -14.22
N PRO A 124 58.95 -32.60 -14.05
CA PRO A 124 59.82 -32.90 -15.18
C PRO A 124 59.30 -34.10 -15.98
N PRO A 125 59.36 -34.06 -17.33
CA PRO A 125 58.82 -35.13 -18.15
C PRO A 125 59.61 -36.44 -17.94
N PRO A 126 58.94 -37.60 -17.87
CA PRO A 126 59.62 -38.90 -17.90
C PRO A 126 60.34 -39.11 -19.25
N PRO A 127 61.46 -39.86 -19.27
CA PRO A 127 62.29 -40.04 -20.46
C PRO A 127 61.54 -40.74 -21.61
N PRO A 128 61.84 -40.42 -22.88
CA PRO A 128 61.07 -40.90 -24.03
C PRO A 128 61.37 -42.36 -24.39
N PRO A 129 60.36 -43.20 -24.69
CA PRO A 129 60.53 -44.47 -25.40
C PRO A 129 60.66 -44.29 -26.93
N PRO A 130 61.27 -45.26 -27.65
CA PRO A 130 61.66 -45.16 -29.06
C PRO A 130 60.50 -45.18 -30.07
N PRO A 131 60.73 -44.72 -31.33
CA PRO A 131 59.67 -44.33 -32.26
C PRO A 131 59.13 -45.50 -33.08
N VAL A 132 57.79 -45.55 -33.21
CA VAL A 132 57.10 -46.33 -34.26
C VAL A 132 55.91 -45.49 -34.78
N ILE A 133 55.81 -45.40 -36.10
CA ILE A 133 54.76 -44.77 -36.93
C ILE A 133 54.29 -45.88 -37.91
N PRO A 134 53.12 -45.89 -38.56
CA PRO A 134 51.70 -45.50 -38.30
C PRO A 134 50.80 -46.80 -38.45
N PRO A 135 49.47 -46.84 -38.78
CA PRO A 135 48.57 -45.77 -39.24
C PRO A 135 47.07 -45.80 -38.81
N THR A 136 46.40 -44.77 -39.33
CA THR A 136 44.99 -44.64 -39.75
C THR A 136 43.88 -44.56 -38.72
N GLU A 137 43.08 -43.50 -38.94
CA GLU A 137 41.61 -43.44 -38.87
C GLU A 137 40.94 -43.87 -37.56
N ASN A 138 40.32 -42.90 -36.88
CA ASN A 138 38.87 -42.93 -36.70
C ASN A 138 38.32 -41.61 -36.15
N GLU A 139 37.38 -41.08 -36.91
CA GLU A 139 36.12 -40.45 -36.52
C GLU A 139 36.05 -39.82 -35.12
N HIS A 140 36.02 -38.49 -35.12
CA HIS A 140 35.62 -37.65 -34.00
C HIS A 140 34.08 -37.70 -33.89
N ASP A 141 33.57 -38.59 -33.05
CA ASP A 141 32.17 -38.63 -32.65
C ASP A 141 31.90 -37.46 -31.68
N GLU A 142 31.26 -36.40 -32.17
CA GLU A 142 30.69 -35.35 -31.32
C GLU A 142 29.40 -35.87 -30.66
N HIS A 143 29.58 -36.59 -29.54
CA HIS A 143 28.51 -36.93 -28.64
C HIS A 143 28.31 -35.79 -27.64
N ASP A 144 27.63 -34.71 -28.06
CA ASP A 144 27.07 -33.70 -27.16
C ASP A 144 25.55 -33.88 -27.04
N GLU A 145 25.15 -35.06 -26.56
CA GLU A 145 23.84 -35.28 -25.97
C GLU A 145 24.01 -35.33 -24.45
N ASN A 146 24.30 -34.20 -23.83
CA ASN A 146 24.02 -34.03 -22.40
C ASN A 146 23.44 -32.65 -22.11
N ASN A 147 22.19 -32.46 -22.53
CA ASN A 147 21.31 -31.46 -21.93
C ASN A 147 19.93 -32.06 -21.66
N ALA A 148 19.92 -33.28 -21.09
CA ALA A 148 18.70 -33.92 -20.61
C ALA A 148 18.46 -33.65 -19.10
N GLU A 149 19.43 -33.10 -18.37
CA GLU A 149 19.31 -32.87 -16.92
C GLU A 149 18.64 -31.54 -16.55
N ALA A 150 18.59 -30.55 -17.46
CA ALA A 150 17.93 -29.26 -17.18
C ALA A 150 16.38 -29.31 -17.24
N SER A 151 15.79 -30.43 -17.68
CA SER A 151 14.33 -30.58 -17.79
C SER A 151 13.66 -31.19 -16.56
N ALA A 152 14.42 -31.67 -15.57
CA ALA A 152 13.84 -32.31 -14.38
C ALA A 152 13.42 -31.30 -13.29
N GLU A 153 14.07 -30.13 -13.18
CA GLU A 153 13.75 -29.13 -12.15
C GLU A 153 12.64 -28.14 -12.56
N LEU A 154 12.27 -28.08 -13.84
CA LEU A 154 11.23 -27.18 -14.37
C LEU A 154 9.80 -27.73 -14.27
N SER A 155 9.60 -28.93 -13.72
CA SER A 155 8.25 -29.50 -13.50
C SER A 155 7.42 -28.70 -12.48
N ASN A 156 8.05 -27.76 -11.75
CA ASN A 156 7.39 -26.92 -10.76
C ASN A 156 6.84 -25.59 -11.34
N ASP A 157 7.23 -25.21 -12.56
CA ASP A 157 6.79 -23.94 -13.19
C ASP A 157 5.29 -23.96 -13.56
N GLY A 158 4.75 -25.13 -13.91
CA GLY A 158 3.31 -25.28 -14.18
C GLY A 158 2.44 -25.03 -12.95
N ALA A 159 2.92 -25.43 -11.76
CA ALA A 159 2.21 -25.22 -10.50
C ALA A 159 2.21 -23.73 -10.09
N LEU A 160 3.36 -23.07 -10.20
CA LEU A 160 3.49 -21.63 -9.92
C LEU A 160 2.69 -20.77 -10.90
N SER A 161 2.66 -21.15 -12.18
CA SER A 161 1.84 -20.47 -13.20
C SER A 161 0.34 -20.56 -12.90
N SER A 162 -0.13 -21.72 -12.43
CA SER A 162 -1.54 -21.94 -12.07
C SER A 162 -1.95 -21.20 -10.79
N GLU A 163 -1.07 -21.12 -9.79
CA GLU A 163 -1.33 -20.41 -8.54
C GLU A 163 -1.38 -18.89 -8.76
N LEU A 164 -0.43 -18.35 -9.52
CA LEU A 164 -0.36 -16.92 -9.84
C LEU A 164 -1.45 -16.45 -10.80
N ALA A 165 -2.01 -17.33 -11.63
CA ALA A 165 -3.10 -16.98 -12.55
C ALA A 165 -4.36 -16.49 -11.80
N GLN A 166 -4.62 -16.99 -10.59
CA GLN A 166 -5.81 -16.62 -9.80
C GLN A 166 -5.69 -15.23 -9.16
N ALA A 167 -4.47 -14.76 -8.91
CA ALA A 167 -4.19 -13.45 -8.32
C ALA A 167 -3.83 -12.37 -9.35
N ARG A 168 -3.83 -12.71 -10.65
CA ARG A 168 -3.37 -11.82 -11.72
C ARG A 168 -4.45 -10.81 -12.13
N ASP A 169 -4.13 -9.54 -11.99
CA ASP A 169 -4.95 -8.43 -12.51
C ASP A 169 -4.69 -8.23 -14.02
N GLU A 170 -5.67 -8.59 -14.84
CA GLU A 170 -5.62 -8.51 -16.30
C GLU A 170 -5.41 -7.07 -16.82
N THR A 171 -5.79 -6.05 -16.04
CA THR A 171 -5.66 -4.64 -16.44
C THR A 171 -4.23 -4.09 -16.30
N LYS A 172 -3.33 -4.83 -15.63
CA LYS A 172 -1.94 -4.41 -15.34
C LYS A 172 -0.90 -5.12 -16.20
N LYS A 173 -1.31 -5.81 -17.28
CA LYS A 173 -0.36 -6.46 -18.19
C LYS A 173 0.49 -5.42 -18.91
N THR A 174 1.80 -5.59 -18.85
CA THR A 174 2.73 -4.80 -19.66
C THR A 174 2.76 -5.33 -21.09
N GLN A 175 3.26 -4.53 -22.02
CA GLN A 175 3.48 -4.96 -23.41
C GLN A 175 4.41 -6.18 -23.50
N ASN A 176 5.42 -6.26 -22.63
CA ASN A 176 6.34 -7.40 -22.57
C ASN A 176 5.64 -8.68 -22.11
N ASP A 177 4.67 -8.59 -21.19
CA ASP A 177 3.90 -9.76 -20.74
C ASP A 177 3.05 -10.36 -21.86
N VAL A 178 2.46 -9.49 -22.68
CA VAL A 178 1.68 -9.91 -23.85
C VAL A 178 2.58 -10.60 -24.88
N LEU A 179 3.74 -9.99 -25.18
CA LEU A 179 4.70 -10.56 -26.13
C LEU A 179 5.28 -11.89 -25.65
N HIS A 180 5.58 -12.00 -24.35
CA HIS A 180 6.07 -13.25 -23.76
C HIS A 180 5.01 -14.35 -23.83
N ALA A 181 3.75 -14.05 -23.50
CA ALA A 181 2.65 -15.01 -23.61
C ALA A 181 2.44 -15.49 -25.06
N GLU A 182 2.57 -14.60 -26.05
CA GLU A 182 2.49 -14.96 -27.46
C GLU A 182 3.67 -15.85 -27.90
N ASN A 183 4.88 -15.54 -27.46
CA ASN A 183 6.07 -16.35 -27.74
C ASN A 183 5.93 -17.77 -27.16
N VAL A 184 5.48 -17.88 -25.91
CA VAL A 184 5.22 -19.17 -25.25
C VAL A 184 4.11 -19.94 -25.98
N LYS A 185 2.99 -19.29 -26.33
CA LYS A 185 1.89 -19.90 -27.10
C LYS A 185 2.34 -20.40 -28.47
N ALA A 186 3.27 -19.69 -29.11
CA ALA A 186 3.87 -20.09 -30.39
C ALA A 186 5.01 -21.12 -30.24
N GLY A 187 5.33 -21.57 -29.02
CA GLY A 187 6.43 -22.50 -28.76
C GLY A 187 7.82 -21.93 -29.06
N ARG A 188 7.94 -20.60 -29.13
CA ARG A 188 9.19 -19.88 -29.39
C ARG A 188 9.98 -19.74 -28.10
N ASP A 189 11.21 -20.23 -28.12
CA ASP A 189 12.21 -19.99 -27.08
C ASP A 189 13.41 -19.22 -27.65
N LYS A 190 14.31 -18.81 -26.75
CA LYS A 190 15.49 -18.00 -27.09
C LYS A 190 16.37 -18.67 -28.16
N TYR A 191 16.62 -19.97 -28.04
CA TYR A 191 17.55 -20.67 -28.91
C TYR A 191 16.91 -21.05 -30.25
N LYS A 192 15.63 -21.46 -30.25
CA LYS A 192 14.87 -21.69 -31.49
C LYS A 192 14.73 -20.41 -32.31
N THR A 193 14.41 -19.29 -31.66
CA THR A 193 14.29 -17.99 -32.34
C THR A 193 15.62 -17.55 -32.93
N LEU A 194 16.72 -17.67 -32.17
CA LEU A 194 18.07 -17.36 -32.68
C LEU A 194 18.47 -18.25 -33.86
N ARG A 195 18.14 -19.55 -33.81
CA ARG A 195 18.39 -20.47 -34.93
C ARG A 195 17.61 -20.05 -36.17
N GLN A 196 16.33 -19.70 -36.01
CA GLN A 196 15.44 -19.32 -37.11
C GLN A 196 15.88 -18.04 -37.83
N ILE A 197 16.16 -16.95 -37.11
CA ILE A 197 16.57 -15.67 -37.72
C ILE A 197 17.98 -15.69 -38.33
N ARG A 198 18.76 -16.75 -38.05
CA ARG A 198 20.09 -16.98 -38.61
C ARG A 198 20.09 -17.93 -39.80
N GLN A 199 18.93 -18.44 -40.20
CA GLN A 199 18.82 -19.23 -41.43
C GLN A 199 19.06 -18.36 -42.66
N GLY A 200 19.49 -18.99 -43.75
CA GLY A 200 19.84 -18.30 -44.99
C GLY A 200 21.26 -17.74 -45.01
N ASN A 201 21.70 -17.31 -46.19
CA ASN A 201 22.99 -16.68 -46.35
C ASN A 201 22.97 -15.21 -45.88
N THR A 202 24.14 -14.60 -45.76
CA THR A 202 24.26 -13.21 -45.29
C THR A 202 23.54 -12.21 -46.19
N LYS A 203 23.54 -12.40 -47.52
CA LYS A 203 22.86 -11.50 -48.45
C LYS A 203 21.35 -11.52 -48.23
N GLN A 204 20.76 -12.71 -48.12
CA GLN A 204 19.33 -12.88 -47.91
C GLN A 204 18.85 -12.20 -46.62
N ARG A 205 19.60 -12.36 -45.52
CA ARG A 205 19.26 -11.71 -44.24
C ARG A 205 19.38 -10.18 -44.28
N ILE A 206 20.28 -9.64 -45.11
CA ILE A 206 20.40 -8.19 -45.32
C ILE A 206 19.24 -7.69 -46.18
N ASP A 207 18.94 -8.36 -47.30
CA ASP A 207 17.82 -8.00 -48.19
C ASP A 207 16.47 -8.01 -47.42
N GLU A 208 16.25 -9.02 -46.56
CA GLU A 208 15.06 -9.10 -45.70
C GLU A 208 14.99 -7.95 -44.68
N PHE A 209 16.13 -7.51 -44.14
CA PHE A 209 16.18 -6.39 -43.20
C PHE A 209 15.92 -5.05 -43.88
N GLU A 210 16.43 -4.83 -45.09
CA GLU A 210 16.16 -3.60 -45.86
C GLU A 210 14.70 -3.48 -46.34
N ALA A 211 13.97 -4.60 -46.36
CA ALA A 211 12.57 -4.66 -46.78
C ALA A 211 11.54 -4.49 -45.63
N MET A 212 11.98 -4.40 -44.37
CA MET A 212 11.14 -4.18 -43.19
C MET A 212 10.88 -2.69 -42.92
#